data_AF-A0A0J9S3X5-F1
#
_entry.id   AF-A0A0J9S3X5-F1
#
_cell.length_a   1.000
_cell.length_b   1.000
_cell.length_c   1.000
_cell.angle_alpha   90.00
_cell.angle_beta   90.00
_cell.angle_gamma   90.00
#
_symmetry.space_group_name_H-M   'P 1'
#
loop_
_entity.id
_entity.type
_entity.pdbx_description
1 polymer ?
#
loop_
_entity_poly.entity_id
_entity_poly.type
_entity_poly.pdbx_seq_one_letter_code
_entity_poly.pdbx_strand_id
1 'polypeptide(L)'
;MSKNNLDFSKLEQDYPFLEKVWNKYNEFDKPLESDKYKYEPFCNPLMVKLADYNEQNKIFCYKLVRNLGRYSVDSKFKYFTSEDCTNLNNWVYNSMKKDNISHEIINECYEDYFDIVRATHTKMICPYNSYDDMYEPINIIMLKIFESNVNVLVNILNQENNSFTSSCQNYVCELVNIYNYINSIFCSNVTEEGEKKEKTCGFLKNFYKTYMWYFFGKLHNTDKIPSLDNVANEYSKKCYAYKSLMQLIAARNEDTPVTLPLIEAIDNKSDDLYSQPILNNDKTGNSISRTVSTTVGTVAGASSIIALLYKVIQNFI
;
A
#
# COMPACT_ATOMS: atom_id res chain seq x y z
N MET A 1 7.15 -6.98 20.26
CA MET A 1 7.05 -5.77 19.42
C MET A 1 6.25 -6.14 18.19
N SER A 2 5.06 -5.54 17.98
CA SER A 2 4.34 -5.73 16.71
C SER A 2 5.19 -5.16 15.58
N LYS A 3 5.28 -5.90 14.48
CA LYS A 3 5.91 -5.41 13.24
C LYS A 3 5.08 -4.26 12.71
N ASN A 4 5.46 -3.02 13.05
CA ASN A 4 4.89 -1.80 12.48
C ASN A 4 5.65 -1.45 11.18
N ASN A 5 5.72 -2.39 10.24
CA ASN A 5 6.29 -2.18 8.92
C ASN A 5 5.23 -2.43 7.85
N LEU A 6 5.36 -1.77 6.70
CA LEU A 6 4.47 -2.00 5.57
C LEU A 6 4.76 -3.40 4.98
N ASP A 7 3.73 -4.22 4.83
CA ASP A 7 3.83 -5.52 4.18
C ASP A 7 3.76 -5.35 2.65
N PHE A 8 4.92 -5.23 2.02
CA PHE A 8 5.03 -5.03 0.58
C PHE A 8 4.49 -6.20 -0.23
N SER A 9 4.67 -7.43 0.25
CA SER A 9 4.17 -8.62 -0.43
C SER A 9 2.64 -8.61 -0.48
N LYS A 10 2.00 -8.16 0.60
CA LYS A 10 0.56 -7.95 0.60
C LYS A 10 0.13 -6.82 -0.35
N LEU A 11 0.85 -5.70 -0.35
CA LEU A 11 0.54 -4.57 -1.25
C LEU A 11 0.63 -4.97 -2.73
N GLU A 12 1.67 -5.73 -3.10
CA GLU A 12 1.88 -6.26 -4.44
C GLU A 12 0.78 -7.23 -4.87
N GLN A 13 0.38 -8.14 -3.96
CA GLN A 13 -0.66 -9.11 -4.22
C GLN A 13 -2.06 -8.48 -4.35
N ASP A 14 -2.42 -7.60 -3.41
CA ASP A 14 -3.78 -7.04 -3.32
C ASP A 14 -3.97 -5.89 -4.32
N TYR A 15 -2.90 -5.15 -4.64
CA TYR A 15 -2.94 -3.93 -5.46
C TYR A 15 -1.93 -3.94 -6.62
N PRO A 16 -2.05 -4.90 -7.56
CA PRO A 16 -1.12 -5.10 -8.69
C PRO A 16 -0.96 -3.85 -9.60
N PHE A 17 -1.88 -2.90 -9.55
CA PHE A 17 -1.78 -1.65 -10.30
C PHE A 17 -0.78 -0.62 -9.72
N LEU A 18 -0.29 -0.83 -8.49
CA LEU A 18 0.76 0.01 -7.88
C LEU A 18 2.17 -0.45 -8.27
N GLU A 19 2.33 -1.13 -9.41
CA GLU A 19 3.58 -1.78 -9.84
C GLU A 19 4.81 -0.90 -9.81
N LYS A 20 4.63 0.35 -10.20
CA LYS A 20 5.69 1.36 -10.18
C LYS A 20 6.27 1.57 -8.77
N VAL A 21 5.45 1.45 -7.73
CA VAL A 21 5.87 1.64 -6.33
C VAL A 21 6.85 0.55 -5.92
N TRP A 22 6.48 -0.73 -6.01
CA TRP A 22 7.43 -1.79 -5.59
C TRP A 22 8.57 -1.97 -6.57
N ASN A 23 8.40 -1.71 -7.86
CA ASN A 23 9.52 -1.67 -8.80
C ASN A 23 10.56 -0.63 -8.37
N LYS A 24 10.14 0.55 -7.88
CA LYS A 24 11.06 1.54 -7.30
C LYS A 24 11.77 1.05 -6.05
N TYR A 25 11.08 0.30 -5.20
CA TYR A 25 11.69 -0.24 -3.98
C TYR A 25 12.71 -1.33 -4.32
N ASN A 26 12.38 -2.20 -5.28
CA ASN A 26 13.30 -3.18 -5.83
C ASN A 26 14.53 -2.49 -6.44
N GLU A 27 14.37 -1.37 -7.13
CA GLU A 27 15.49 -0.54 -7.59
C GLU A 27 16.35 -0.02 -6.43
N PHE A 28 15.72 0.49 -5.37
CA PHE A 28 16.43 0.97 -4.18
C PHE A 28 17.17 -0.15 -3.44
N ASP A 29 16.68 -1.38 -3.51
CA ASP A 29 17.27 -2.54 -2.86
C ASP A 29 18.29 -3.30 -3.71
N LYS A 30 18.49 -2.92 -4.98
CA LYS A 30 19.51 -3.51 -5.85
C LYS A 30 20.85 -3.63 -5.12
N PRO A 31 21.60 -4.73 -5.31
CA PRO A 31 22.93 -4.90 -4.73
C PRO A 31 23.85 -3.72 -5.04
N LEU A 32 24.83 -3.52 -4.17
CA LEU A 32 25.90 -2.55 -4.39
C LEU A 32 26.92 -3.23 -5.30
N GLU A 33 26.78 -3.01 -6.60
CA GLU A 33 27.66 -3.57 -7.63
C GLU A 33 29.00 -2.83 -7.67
N SER A 34 29.69 -2.85 -8.82
CA SER A 34 30.99 -2.20 -9.07
C SER A 34 31.09 -0.72 -8.70
N ASP A 35 30.01 0.00 -8.39
CA ASP A 35 30.00 1.42 -8.05
C ASP A 35 30.14 1.72 -6.55
N LYS A 36 30.25 0.68 -5.71
CA LYS A 36 30.42 0.82 -4.25
C LYS A 36 31.55 1.79 -3.84
N TYR A 37 32.66 1.81 -4.58
CA TYR A 37 33.80 2.69 -4.34
C TYR A 37 33.44 4.19 -4.35
N LYS A 38 32.30 4.57 -4.95
CA LYS A 38 31.82 5.96 -4.98
C LYS A 38 31.25 6.40 -3.64
N TYR A 39 30.68 5.48 -2.88
CA TYR A 39 29.97 5.76 -1.63
C TYR A 39 30.85 5.45 -0.40
N GLU A 40 31.85 4.59 -0.56
CA GLU A 40 32.85 4.26 0.46
C GLU A 40 33.53 5.46 1.12
N PRO A 41 33.96 6.51 0.39
CA PRO A 41 34.60 7.68 0.98
C PRO A 41 33.71 8.46 1.95
N PHE A 42 32.39 8.33 1.85
CA PHE A 42 31.43 8.96 2.76
C PHE A 42 31.00 8.00 3.88
N CYS A 43 30.50 6.81 3.52
CA CYS A 43 29.91 5.91 4.51
C CYS A 43 30.95 5.27 5.44
N ASN A 44 32.17 4.95 4.98
CA ASN A 44 33.17 4.32 5.86
C ASN A 44 33.61 5.26 7.00
N PRO A 45 33.98 6.53 6.73
CA PRO A 45 34.26 7.48 7.80
C PRO A 45 33.04 7.74 8.70
N LEU A 46 31.83 7.76 8.14
CA LEU A 46 30.60 7.94 8.93
C LEU A 46 30.41 6.80 9.95
N MET A 47 30.58 5.54 9.54
CA MET A 47 30.48 4.39 10.46
C MET A 47 31.49 4.51 11.61
N VAL A 48 32.73 4.90 11.33
CA VAL A 48 33.76 5.12 12.35
C VAL A 48 33.40 6.29 13.28
N LYS A 49 32.93 7.42 12.73
CA LYS A 49 32.50 8.60 13.48
C LYS A 49 31.39 8.27 14.47
N LEU A 50 30.42 7.46 14.05
CA LEU A 50 29.28 7.04 14.87
C LEU A 50 29.60 5.88 15.82
N ALA A 51 30.82 5.31 15.75
CA ALA A 51 31.18 4.05 16.39
C ALA A 51 30.19 2.91 16.07
N ASP A 52 29.61 2.93 14.88
CA ASP A 52 28.64 1.95 14.40
C ASP A 52 29.34 0.93 13.49
N TYR A 53 29.51 -0.28 14.00
CA TYR A 53 30.15 -1.38 13.28
C TYR A 53 29.13 -2.40 12.75
N ASN A 54 27.84 -2.04 12.73
CA ASN A 54 26.79 -2.89 12.18
C ASN A 54 26.87 -2.88 10.64
N GLU A 55 27.16 -4.03 10.05
CA GLU A 55 27.31 -4.16 8.60
C GLU A 55 26.00 -3.86 7.85
N GLN A 56 24.83 -4.13 8.44
CA GLN A 56 23.54 -3.81 7.84
C GLN A 56 23.32 -2.30 7.73
N ASN A 57 23.70 -1.56 8.78
CA ASN A 57 23.67 -0.10 8.81
C ASN A 57 24.60 0.51 7.76
N LYS A 58 25.79 -0.07 7.59
CA LYS A 58 26.74 0.32 6.55
C LYS A 58 26.21 0.04 5.14
N ILE A 59 25.65 -1.15 4.90
CA ILE A 59 25.01 -1.50 3.61
C ILE A 59 23.85 -0.54 3.32
N PHE A 60 23.04 -0.22 4.33
CA PHE A 60 21.96 0.75 4.19
C PHE A 60 22.49 2.14 3.83
N CYS A 61 23.54 2.64 4.51
CA CYS A 61 24.18 3.91 4.18
C CYS A 61 24.55 3.99 2.69
N TYR A 62 25.24 2.96 2.18
CA TYR A 62 25.61 2.92 0.76
C TYR A 62 24.39 2.95 -0.16
N LYS A 63 23.35 2.17 0.14
CA LYS A 63 22.12 2.15 -0.66
C LYS A 63 21.43 3.51 -0.64
N LEU A 64 21.27 4.13 0.54
CA LEU A 64 20.61 5.42 0.68
C LEU A 64 21.37 6.51 -0.09
N VAL A 65 22.68 6.60 0.09
CA VAL A 65 23.52 7.59 -0.61
C VAL A 65 23.49 7.41 -2.13
N ARG A 66 23.52 6.15 -2.62
CA ARG A 66 23.30 5.85 -4.05
C ARG A 66 21.94 6.33 -4.51
N ASN A 67 20.89 6.00 -3.76
CA ASN A 67 19.51 6.27 -4.15
C ASN A 67 19.20 7.77 -4.12
N LEU A 68 19.82 8.55 -3.22
CA LEU A 68 19.82 10.02 -3.19
C LEU A 68 20.53 10.63 -4.41
N GLY A 69 21.35 9.86 -5.13
CA GLY A 69 21.93 10.26 -6.40
C GLY A 69 23.08 11.27 -6.31
N ARG A 70 23.59 11.59 -5.11
CA ARG A 70 24.65 12.59 -4.93
C ARG A 70 25.94 12.25 -5.69
N TYR A 71 26.39 11.00 -5.63
CA TYR A 71 27.64 10.54 -6.28
C TYR A 71 27.41 9.89 -7.65
N SER A 72 26.24 10.12 -8.25
CA SER A 72 25.95 9.64 -9.61
C SER A 72 26.64 10.51 -10.66
N VAL A 73 27.07 9.89 -11.78
CA VAL A 73 27.81 10.58 -12.86
C VAL A 73 27.00 11.72 -13.47
N ASP A 74 25.69 11.52 -13.55
CA ASP A 74 24.70 12.42 -14.14
C ASP A 74 24.05 13.36 -13.11
N SER A 75 24.50 13.34 -11.84
CA SER A 75 23.87 14.13 -10.77
C SER A 75 22.35 13.89 -10.69
N LYS A 76 21.92 12.62 -10.68
CA LYS A 76 20.51 12.17 -10.64
C LYS A 76 19.65 12.94 -9.66
N PHE A 77 20.24 13.38 -8.54
CA PHE A 77 19.58 14.20 -7.52
C PHE A 77 18.92 15.48 -8.08
N LYS A 78 19.44 16.04 -9.18
CA LYS A 78 18.90 17.23 -9.86
C LYS A 78 17.57 16.96 -10.59
N TYR A 79 17.30 15.69 -10.92
CA TYR A 79 16.14 15.27 -11.70
C TYR A 79 15.09 14.54 -10.86
N PHE A 80 15.22 14.58 -9.52
CA PHE A 80 14.21 14.02 -8.65
C PHE A 80 12.84 14.65 -8.91
N THR A 81 11.81 13.81 -8.86
CA THR A 81 10.43 14.25 -8.77
C THR A 81 9.96 14.18 -7.31
N SER A 82 8.81 14.82 -7.02
CA SER A 82 8.17 14.67 -5.71
C SER A 82 7.75 13.22 -5.44
N GLU A 83 7.42 12.46 -6.49
CA GLU A 83 7.10 11.04 -6.41
C GLU A 83 8.34 10.22 -6.04
N ASP A 84 9.49 10.45 -6.69
CA ASP A 84 10.74 9.77 -6.36
C ASP A 84 11.11 9.98 -4.89
N CYS A 85 10.96 11.21 -4.39
CA CYS A 85 11.24 11.51 -3.01
C CYS A 85 10.27 10.81 -2.05
N THR A 86 8.97 10.80 -2.38
CA THR A 86 7.96 10.14 -1.53
C THR A 86 8.26 8.65 -1.45
N ASN A 87 8.56 8.00 -2.59
CA ASN A 87 8.95 6.61 -2.64
C ASN A 87 10.24 6.34 -1.85
N LEU A 88 11.26 7.20 -1.98
CA LEU A 88 12.51 7.06 -1.25
C LEU A 88 12.31 7.21 0.27
N ASN A 89 11.60 8.24 0.73
CA ASN A 89 11.31 8.44 2.15
C ASN A 89 10.50 7.28 2.74
N ASN A 90 9.52 6.77 2.00
CA ASN A 90 8.75 5.61 2.42
C ASN A 90 9.64 4.35 2.50
N TRP A 91 10.54 4.14 1.53
CA TRP A 91 11.52 3.05 1.57
C TRP A 91 12.45 3.18 2.79
N VAL A 92 13.04 4.35 3.01
CA VAL A 92 13.92 4.64 4.17
C VAL A 92 13.25 4.27 5.48
N TYR A 93 12.01 4.70 5.70
CA TYR A 93 11.30 4.41 6.94
C TYR A 93 10.99 2.92 7.11
N ASN A 94 10.58 2.25 6.02
CA ASN A 94 10.31 0.82 6.08
C ASN A 94 11.57 0.00 6.35
N SER A 95 12.70 0.34 5.72
CA SER A 95 14.00 -0.25 6.02
C SER A 95 14.40 0.02 7.46
N MET A 96 14.25 1.26 7.94
CA MET A 96 14.55 1.64 9.32
C MET A 96 13.80 0.79 10.34
N LYS A 97 12.49 0.57 10.16
CA LYS A 97 11.69 -0.25 11.08
C LYS A 97 11.93 -1.75 10.92
N LYS A 98 12.24 -2.22 9.70
CA LYS A 98 12.48 -3.65 9.42
C LYS A 98 13.84 -4.10 9.96
N ASP A 99 14.85 -3.28 9.76
CA ASP A 99 16.25 -3.61 9.92
C ASP A 99 16.91 -2.90 11.12
N ASN A 100 16.12 -2.17 11.92
CA ASN A 100 16.57 -1.36 13.05
C ASN A 100 17.71 -0.40 12.68
N ILE A 101 17.59 0.26 11.53
CA ILE A 101 18.59 1.24 11.08
C ILE A 101 18.60 2.44 12.03
N SER A 102 19.79 2.92 12.39
CA SER A 102 19.99 4.11 13.22
C SER A 102 19.46 5.37 12.52
N HIS A 103 18.78 6.23 13.30
CA HIS A 103 18.33 7.55 12.83
C HIS A 103 19.51 8.45 12.46
N GLU A 104 20.61 8.36 13.19
CA GLU A 104 21.83 9.14 12.96
C GLU A 104 22.40 8.87 11.56
N ILE A 105 22.39 7.62 11.10
CA ILE A 105 22.85 7.26 9.75
C ILE A 105 21.96 7.89 8.69
N ILE A 106 20.65 7.81 8.86
CA ILE A 106 19.68 8.39 7.91
C ILE A 106 19.89 9.90 7.83
N ASN A 107 19.96 10.56 9.00
CA ASN A 107 20.15 12.01 9.09
C ASN A 107 21.44 12.44 8.40
N GLU A 108 22.57 11.80 8.69
CA GLU A 108 23.86 12.17 8.09
C GLU A 108 23.89 11.94 6.57
N CYS A 109 23.22 10.90 6.06
CA CYS A 109 23.08 10.70 4.61
C CYS A 109 22.27 11.82 3.94
N TYR A 110 21.20 12.28 4.58
CA TYR A 110 20.39 13.38 4.05
C TYR A 110 21.08 14.74 4.18
N GLU A 111 21.83 14.98 5.25
CA GLU A 111 22.67 16.18 5.40
C GLU A 111 23.74 16.24 4.30
N ASP A 112 24.41 15.12 3.99
CA ASP A 112 25.34 15.05 2.84
C ASP A 112 24.59 15.40 1.54
N TYR A 113 23.40 14.86 1.30
CA TYR A 113 22.59 15.28 0.15
C TYR A 113 22.21 16.78 0.19
N PHE A 114 21.85 17.35 1.33
CA PHE A 114 21.52 18.76 1.46
C PHE A 114 22.70 19.68 1.18
N ASP A 115 23.90 19.29 1.61
CA ASP A 115 25.12 20.07 1.38
C ASP A 115 25.40 20.25 -0.12
N ILE A 116 25.24 19.21 -0.93
CA ILE A 116 25.45 19.35 -2.39
C ILE A 116 24.33 20.17 -3.03
N VAL A 117 23.08 19.99 -2.60
CA VAL A 117 21.94 20.74 -3.12
C VAL A 117 22.14 22.24 -2.86
N ARG A 118 22.57 22.61 -1.64
CA ARG A 118 22.90 24.00 -1.27
C ARG A 118 24.10 24.54 -2.05
N ALA A 119 25.20 23.79 -2.11
CA ALA A 119 26.42 24.21 -2.79
C ALA A 119 26.22 24.39 -4.30
N THR A 120 25.29 23.66 -4.91
CA THR A 120 24.97 23.75 -6.35
C THR A 120 23.83 24.72 -6.65
N HIS A 121 23.25 25.37 -5.64
CA HIS A 121 22.03 26.20 -5.76
C HIS A 121 20.87 25.46 -6.47
N THR A 122 20.81 24.13 -6.30
CA THR A 122 19.73 23.31 -6.84
C THR A 122 18.50 23.41 -5.94
N LYS A 123 17.30 23.31 -6.50
CA LYS A 123 16.07 23.23 -5.70
C LYS A 123 16.11 21.99 -4.80
N MET A 124 15.83 22.15 -3.52
CA MET A 124 15.64 21.02 -2.60
C MET A 124 14.33 20.30 -2.93
N ILE A 125 14.44 19.20 -3.69
CA ILE A 125 13.26 18.42 -4.11
C ILE A 125 12.92 17.33 -3.10
N CYS A 126 13.94 16.68 -2.52
CA CYS A 126 13.72 15.63 -1.55
C CYS A 126 14.18 15.96 -0.12
N PRO A 127 13.38 16.72 0.65
CA PRO A 127 13.63 16.86 2.07
C PRO A 127 13.30 15.54 2.81
N TYR A 128 14.16 15.18 3.75
CA TYR A 128 13.85 14.14 4.72
C TYR A 128 12.91 14.70 5.78
N ASN A 129 11.82 13.98 6.01
CA ASN A 129 10.94 14.19 7.14
C ASN A 129 10.72 12.84 7.80
N SER A 130 11.03 12.75 9.10
CA SER A 130 10.81 11.53 9.86
C SER A 130 9.32 11.25 10.01
N TYR A 131 8.88 10.05 9.62
CA TYR A 131 7.50 9.63 9.90
C TYR A 131 7.24 9.33 11.37
N ASP A 132 8.28 9.16 12.20
CA ASP A 132 8.10 8.98 13.65
C ASP A 132 7.51 10.24 14.32
N ASP A 133 7.63 11.39 13.66
CA ASP A 133 7.01 12.65 14.05
C ASP A 133 5.51 12.73 13.68
N MET A 134 4.91 11.63 13.21
CA MET A 134 3.49 11.54 12.85
C MET A 134 2.83 10.34 13.53
N TYR A 135 1.54 10.46 13.86
CA TYR A 135 0.77 9.33 14.37
C TYR A 135 0.52 8.34 13.24
N GLU A 136 0.49 7.06 13.59
CA GLU A 136 0.23 5.97 12.65
C GLU A 136 1.09 5.99 11.37
N PRO A 137 2.44 6.01 11.48
CA PRO A 137 3.34 6.20 10.33
C PRO A 137 3.08 5.30 9.12
N ILE A 138 2.77 4.01 9.35
CA ILE A 138 2.50 3.05 8.26
C ILE A 138 1.21 3.42 7.51
N ASN A 139 0.19 3.86 8.24
CA ASN A 139 -1.04 4.32 7.64
C ASN A 139 -0.83 5.64 6.88
N ILE A 140 0.01 6.55 7.39
CA ILE A 140 0.42 7.77 6.67
C ILE A 140 1.16 7.43 5.37
N ILE A 141 2.06 6.45 5.38
CA ILE A 141 2.76 5.97 4.18
C ILE A 141 1.76 5.45 3.14
N MET A 142 0.74 4.68 3.55
CA MET A 142 -0.34 4.24 2.65
C MET A 142 -1.06 5.40 1.98
N LEU A 143 -1.39 6.46 2.73
CA LEU A 143 -2.00 7.68 2.18
C LEU A 143 -1.06 8.43 1.22
N LYS A 144 0.26 8.42 1.47
CA LYS A 144 1.26 9.05 0.59
C LYS A 144 1.50 8.27 -0.71
N ILE A 145 1.44 6.95 -0.65
CA ILE A 145 1.47 6.11 -1.86
C ILE A 145 0.29 6.47 -2.76
N PHE A 146 -0.89 6.67 -2.19
CA PHE A 146 -2.05 7.17 -2.94
C PHE A 146 -1.77 8.52 -3.60
N GLU A 147 -1.26 9.52 -2.87
CA GLU A 147 -1.00 10.86 -3.43
C GLU A 147 -0.04 10.79 -4.64
N SER A 148 0.98 9.93 -4.56
CA SER A 148 1.95 9.74 -5.63
C SER A 148 1.39 8.98 -6.85
N ASN A 149 0.33 8.18 -6.65
CA ASN A 149 -0.23 7.32 -7.68
C ASN A 149 -1.65 7.73 -8.10
N VAL A 150 -2.14 8.88 -7.66
CA VAL A 150 -3.54 9.31 -7.83
C VAL A 150 -4.01 9.27 -9.29
N ASN A 151 -3.13 9.58 -10.24
CA ASN A 151 -3.43 9.53 -11.67
C ASN A 151 -3.68 8.09 -12.17
N VAL A 152 -2.94 7.12 -11.65
CA VAL A 152 -3.14 5.70 -11.98
C VAL A 152 -4.52 5.26 -11.54
N LEU A 153 -4.93 5.63 -10.31
CA LEU A 153 -6.25 5.31 -9.77
C LEU A 153 -7.38 5.96 -10.57
N VAL A 154 -7.25 7.26 -10.89
CA VAL A 154 -8.23 7.97 -11.75
C VAL A 154 -8.39 7.27 -13.10
N ASN A 155 -7.28 6.91 -13.74
CA ASN A 155 -7.31 6.24 -15.05
C ASN A 155 -8.02 4.87 -14.97
N ILE A 156 -7.71 4.07 -13.94
CA ILE A 156 -8.33 2.74 -13.74
C ILE A 156 -9.83 2.86 -13.49
N LEU A 157 -10.25 3.82 -12.67
CA LEU A 157 -11.65 3.97 -12.27
C LEU A 157 -12.52 4.62 -13.36
N ASN A 158 -11.92 5.41 -14.26
CA ASN A 158 -12.62 6.01 -15.39
C ASN A 158 -12.65 5.13 -16.65
N GLN A 159 -11.79 4.11 -16.72
CA GLN A 159 -11.77 3.19 -17.84
C GLN A 159 -12.88 2.14 -17.71
N GLU A 160 -13.69 2.01 -18.75
CA GLU A 160 -14.68 0.95 -18.83
C GLU A 160 -14.02 -0.43 -18.86
N ASN A 161 -14.56 -1.38 -18.08
CA ASN A 161 -14.13 -2.77 -18.02
C ASN A 161 -12.63 -2.98 -17.70
N ASN A 162 -12.00 -2.08 -16.93
CA ASN A 162 -10.63 -2.28 -16.48
C ASN A 162 -10.56 -3.44 -15.45
N SER A 163 -9.64 -4.38 -15.65
CA SER A 163 -9.49 -5.55 -14.79
C SER A 163 -9.12 -5.22 -13.33
N PHE A 164 -8.57 -4.03 -13.09
CA PHE A 164 -8.17 -3.56 -11.76
C PHE A 164 -9.21 -2.66 -11.08
N THR A 165 -10.34 -2.36 -11.70
CA THR A 165 -11.37 -1.49 -11.10
C THR A 165 -11.77 -1.97 -9.71
N SER A 166 -11.97 -3.28 -9.56
CA SER A 166 -12.36 -3.92 -8.31
C SER A 166 -11.31 -3.79 -7.19
N SER A 167 -10.03 -4.07 -7.48
CA SER A 167 -8.95 -3.93 -6.50
C SER A 167 -8.65 -2.46 -6.20
N CYS A 168 -8.77 -1.58 -7.19
CA CYS A 168 -8.62 -0.13 -7.00
C CYS A 168 -9.71 0.45 -6.09
N GLN A 169 -10.97 0.00 -6.21
CA GLN A 169 -12.05 0.39 -5.30
C GLN A 169 -11.77 -0.06 -3.87
N ASN A 170 -11.31 -1.30 -3.67
CA ASN A 170 -10.90 -1.79 -2.36
C ASN A 170 -9.79 -0.95 -1.74
N TYR A 171 -8.76 -0.63 -2.51
CA TYR A 171 -7.65 0.22 -2.05
C TYR A 171 -8.18 1.57 -1.57
N VAL A 172 -9.03 2.23 -2.35
CA VAL A 172 -9.63 3.52 -1.99
C VAL A 172 -10.46 3.43 -0.70
N CYS A 173 -11.23 2.34 -0.53
CA CYS A 173 -11.94 2.09 0.72
C CYS A 173 -10.98 1.98 1.91
N GLU A 174 -9.90 1.22 1.81
CA GLU A 174 -8.92 1.13 2.90
C GLU A 174 -8.33 2.50 3.26
N LEU A 175 -8.01 3.33 2.27
CA LEU A 175 -7.51 4.68 2.50
C LEU A 175 -8.53 5.58 3.21
N VAL A 176 -9.80 5.52 2.82
CA VAL A 176 -10.88 6.28 3.48
C VAL A 176 -11.07 5.84 4.92
N ASN A 177 -11.00 4.53 5.19
CA ASN A 177 -11.06 4.01 6.56
C ASN A 177 -9.86 4.48 7.40
N ILE A 178 -8.65 4.44 6.84
CA ILE A 178 -7.43 4.95 7.47
C ILE A 178 -7.59 6.45 7.79
N TYR A 179 -7.99 7.24 6.80
CA TYR A 179 -8.21 8.68 6.97
C TYR A 179 -9.19 8.95 8.13
N ASN A 180 -10.34 8.26 8.13
CA ASN A 180 -11.35 8.43 9.17
C ASN A 180 -10.82 8.08 10.57
N TYR A 181 -10.11 6.95 10.67
CA TYR A 181 -9.50 6.51 11.92
C TYR A 181 -8.54 7.56 12.46
N ILE A 182 -7.53 7.96 11.69
CA ILE A 182 -6.52 8.93 12.14
C ILE A 182 -7.17 10.28 12.47
N ASN A 183 -8.09 10.75 11.61
CA ASN A 183 -8.77 12.02 11.83
C ASN A 183 -9.61 12.01 13.13
N SER A 184 -10.39 10.95 13.35
CA SER A 184 -11.24 10.81 14.54
C SER A 184 -10.47 10.73 15.85
N ILE A 185 -9.36 9.99 15.87
CA ILE A 185 -8.59 9.73 17.10
C ILE A 185 -7.65 10.90 17.42
N PHE A 186 -6.95 11.42 16.41
CA PHE A 186 -5.84 12.36 16.63
C PHE A 186 -6.18 13.81 16.25
N CYS A 187 -7.14 14.06 15.35
CA CYS A 187 -7.41 15.40 14.83
C CYS A 187 -8.71 16.04 15.32
N SER A 188 -9.72 15.23 15.67
CA SER A 188 -11.00 15.74 16.18
C SER A 188 -10.94 16.27 17.63
N ASN A 189 -9.98 15.79 18.44
CA ASN A 189 -9.83 16.23 19.83
C ASN A 189 -9.05 17.54 19.89
N VAL A 190 -9.65 18.62 20.40
CA VAL A 190 -9.04 19.97 20.42
C VAL A 190 -8.01 20.12 21.55
N THR A 191 -7.99 19.22 22.54
CA THR A 191 -7.33 19.43 23.82
C THR A 191 -5.85 19.04 23.89
N GLU A 192 -5.37 18.16 23.00
CA GLU A 192 -3.94 17.83 22.94
C GLU A 192 -3.24 18.70 21.90
N GLU A 193 -2.36 19.60 22.33
CA GLU A 193 -1.45 20.33 21.44
C GLU A 193 -0.11 19.58 21.35
N GLY A 194 0.53 19.61 20.18
CA GLY A 194 1.83 18.98 19.99
C GLY A 194 2.25 18.89 18.53
N GLU A 195 3.56 18.99 18.28
CA GLU A 195 4.16 18.96 16.93
C GLU A 195 3.73 17.73 16.13
N LYS A 196 3.65 16.57 16.79
CA LYS A 196 3.23 15.31 16.17
C LYS A 196 1.80 15.35 15.64
N LYS A 197 0.90 15.96 16.40
CA LYS A 197 -0.49 16.17 16.00
C LYS A 197 -0.57 17.18 14.87
N GLU A 198 0.13 18.31 14.98
CA GLU A 198 0.16 19.34 13.94
C GLU A 198 0.62 18.77 12.59
N LYS A 199 1.73 18.03 12.58
CA LYS A 199 2.24 17.34 11.39
C LYS A 199 1.21 16.35 10.83
N THR A 200 0.63 15.51 11.68
CA THR A 200 -0.36 14.49 11.27
C THR A 200 -1.63 15.11 10.68
N CYS A 201 -2.23 16.07 11.39
CA CYS A 201 -3.49 16.69 10.97
C CYS A 201 -3.30 17.67 9.81
N GLY A 202 -2.14 18.35 9.75
CA GLY A 202 -1.74 19.13 8.59
C GLY A 202 -1.63 18.28 7.33
N PHE A 203 -1.02 17.09 7.45
CA PHE A 203 -0.98 16.11 6.36
C PHE A 203 -2.38 15.64 5.96
N LEU A 204 -3.22 15.21 6.92
CA LEU A 204 -4.58 14.75 6.62
C LEU A 204 -5.44 15.82 5.93
N LYS A 205 -5.28 17.10 6.30
CA LYS A 205 -5.94 18.22 5.63
C LYS A 205 -5.53 18.35 4.16
N ASN A 206 -4.25 18.12 3.85
CA ASN A 206 -3.77 18.12 2.48
C ASN A 206 -4.26 16.89 1.72
N PHE A 207 -4.20 15.70 2.33
CA PHE A 207 -4.75 14.48 1.77
C PHE A 207 -6.23 14.66 1.43
N TYR A 208 -7.04 15.23 2.32
CA TYR A 208 -8.45 15.51 2.07
C TYR A 208 -8.65 16.36 0.82
N LYS A 209 -7.85 17.42 0.64
CA LYS A 209 -7.92 18.27 -0.56
C LYS A 209 -7.55 17.50 -1.82
N THR A 210 -6.44 16.76 -1.79
CA THR A 210 -6.01 15.93 -2.92
C THR A 210 -7.09 14.91 -3.27
N TYR A 211 -7.65 14.24 -2.28
CA TYR A 211 -8.72 13.26 -2.45
C TYR A 211 -9.98 13.89 -3.02
N MET A 212 -10.52 14.93 -2.39
CA MET A 212 -11.82 15.49 -2.77
C MET A 212 -11.76 16.32 -4.05
N TRP A 213 -10.76 17.17 -4.20
CA TRP A 213 -10.71 18.12 -5.32
C TRP A 213 -10.07 17.53 -6.56
N TYR A 214 -9.04 16.69 -6.41
CA TYR A 214 -8.35 16.10 -7.54
C TYR A 214 -8.88 14.71 -7.85
N PHE A 215 -8.71 13.75 -6.95
CA PHE A 215 -9.09 12.36 -7.22
C PHE A 215 -10.59 12.23 -7.48
N PHE A 216 -11.42 12.55 -6.49
CA PHE A 216 -12.87 12.41 -6.55
C PHE A 216 -13.48 13.30 -7.64
N GLY A 217 -13.03 14.55 -7.73
CA GLY A 217 -13.49 15.50 -8.75
C GLY A 217 -13.13 15.13 -10.21
N LYS A 218 -12.17 14.22 -10.42
CA LYS A 218 -11.79 13.74 -11.77
C LYS A 218 -12.46 12.43 -12.17
N LEU A 219 -13.23 11.81 -11.28
CA LEU A 219 -13.94 10.58 -11.60
C LEU A 219 -15.20 10.87 -12.43
N HIS A 220 -15.47 10.03 -13.44
CA HIS A 220 -16.70 10.09 -14.23
C HIS A 220 -17.90 9.54 -13.44
N ASN A 221 -17.66 8.57 -12.56
CA ASN A 221 -18.66 7.98 -11.68
C ASN A 221 -18.10 7.82 -10.27
N THR A 222 -18.84 8.33 -9.28
CA THR A 222 -18.48 8.31 -7.85
C THR A 222 -19.37 7.41 -7.00
N ASP A 223 -20.28 6.64 -7.61
CA ASP A 223 -21.29 5.84 -6.92
C ASP A 223 -20.68 4.76 -6.04
N LYS A 224 -19.51 4.24 -6.43
CA LYS A 224 -18.76 3.21 -5.69
C LYS A 224 -17.55 3.75 -4.92
N ILE A 225 -17.30 5.06 -4.99
CA ILE A 225 -16.18 5.71 -4.31
C ILE A 225 -16.72 6.56 -3.16
N PRO A 226 -16.30 6.32 -1.91
CA PRO A 226 -16.75 7.10 -0.77
C PRO A 226 -16.23 8.54 -0.80
N SER A 227 -17.09 9.51 -0.49
CA SER A 227 -16.67 10.88 -0.18
C SER A 227 -16.09 10.97 1.24
N LEU A 228 -15.19 11.94 1.46
CA LEU A 228 -14.64 12.23 2.79
C LEU A 228 -15.51 13.19 3.63
N ASP A 229 -16.57 13.79 3.09
CA ASP A 229 -17.42 14.75 3.82
C ASP A 229 -18.38 14.08 4.81
N ASN A 230 -18.76 12.82 4.55
CA ASN A 230 -19.63 12.03 5.39
C ASN A 230 -19.13 10.58 5.46
N VAL A 231 -17.89 10.43 5.94
CA VAL A 231 -17.14 9.17 5.82
C VAL A 231 -17.94 7.97 6.32
N ALA A 232 -18.55 8.05 7.50
CA ALA A 232 -19.25 6.91 8.10
C ALA A 232 -20.38 6.37 7.21
N ASN A 233 -21.25 7.25 6.70
CA ASN A 233 -22.35 6.85 5.84
C ASN A 233 -21.87 6.46 4.43
N GLU A 234 -20.93 7.22 3.85
CA GLU A 234 -20.38 6.94 2.52
C GLU A 234 -19.66 5.61 2.46
N TYR A 235 -18.81 5.34 3.46
CA TYR A 235 -18.08 4.09 3.58
C TYR A 235 -19.03 2.89 3.73
N SER A 236 -20.05 3.01 4.57
CA SER A 236 -21.02 1.92 4.76
C SER A 236 -21.76 1.58 3.46
N LYS A 237 -22.25 2.59 2.74
CA LYS A 237 -23.00 2.38 1.50
C LYS A 237 -22.16 1.83 0.36
N LYS A 238 -20.91 2.30 0.24
CA LYS A 238 -20.10 2.06 -0.96
C LYS A 238 -19.05 0.97 -0.76
N CYS A 239 -18.41 0.95 0.40
CA CYS A 239 -17.32 0.01 0.69
C CYS A 239 -17.81 -1.30 1.33
N TYR A 240 -18.75 -1.28 2.28
CA TYR A 240 -19.27 -2.54 2.86
C TYR A 240 -20.15 -3.31 1.89
N ALA A 241 -21.01 -2.64 1.13
CA ALA A 241 -21.80 -3.27 0.09
C ALA A 241 -20.90 -3.98 -0.94
N TYR A 242 -19.81 -3.31 -1.33
CA TYR A 242 -18.82 -3.87 -2.23
C TYR A 242 -18.06 -5.07 -1.63
N LYS A 243 -17.59 -4.96 -0.38
CA LYS A 243 -16.89 -6.05 0.31
C LYS A 243 -17.77 -7.31 0.46
N SER A 244 -19.05 -7.12 0.79
CA SER A 244 -20.04 -8.20 0.87
C SER A 244 -20.24 -8.87 -0.49
N LEU A 245 -20.35 -8.09 -1.58
CA LEU A 245 -20.46 -8.62 -2.93
C LEU A 245 -19.23 -9.46 -3.33
N MET A 246 -18.02 -8.99 -3.01
CA MET A 246 -16.79 -9.72 -3.31
C MET A 246 -16.69 -11.04 -2.55
N GLN A 247 -17.09 -11.08 -1.29
CA GLN A 247 -17.13 -12.31 -0.49
C GLN A 247 -18.11 -13.34 -1.08
N LEU A 248 -19.27 -12.89 -1.59
CA LEU A 248 -20.23 -13.76 -2.26
C LEU A 248 -19.73 -14.32 -3.60
N ILE A 249 -18.91 -13.56 -4.33
CA ILE A 249 -18.30 -14.01 -5.59
C ILE A 249 -17.17 -15.01 -5.31
N ALA A 250 -16.31 -14.74 -4.32
CA ALA A 250 -15.25 -15.66 -3.92
C ALA A 250 -15.80 -17.01 -3.47
N ALA A 251 -16.84 -17.02 -2.63
CA ALA A 251 -17.52 -18.24 -2.19
C ALA A 251 -18.13 -19.04 -3.36
N ARG A 252 -18.59 -18.37 -4.42
CA ARG A 252 -19.09 -19.03 -5.64
C ARG A 252 -18.00 -19.65 -6.51
N ASN A 253 -16.77 -19.15 -6.44
CA ASN A 253 -15.65 -19.65 -7.24
C ASN A 253 -14.93 -20.84 -6.58
N GLU A 254 -15.12 -21.04 -5.28
CA GLU A 254 -14.59 -22.20 -4.54
C GLU A 254 -15.47 -23.45 -4.68
N ASP A 255 -16.76 -23.28 -4.99
CA ASP A 255 -17.72 -24.37 -5.22
C ASP A 255 -18.09 -24.50 -6.72
N THR A 256 -17.34 -25.36 -7.43
CA THR A 256 -17.59 -25.95 -8.78
C THR A 256 -17.40 -25.10 -10.06
N PRO A 257 -16.93 -25.72 -11.17
CA PRO A 257 -16.71 -25.06 -12.46
C PRO A 257 -18.00 -24.99 -13.27
N VAL A 258 -18.42 -23.81 -13.73
CA VAL A 258 -19.55 -23.73 -14.66
C VAL A 258 -19.30 -22.72 -15.77
N THR A 259 -19.35 -23.23 -17.00
CA THR A 259 -19.75 -22.53 -18.23
C THR A 259 -20.96 -21.61 -17.99
N LEU A 260 -20.81 -20.33 -18.30
CA LEU A 260 -21.93 -19.37 -18.31
C LEU A 260 -23.02 -19.78 -19.32
N PRO A 261 -24.30 -19.66 -18.95
CA PRO A 261 -25.35 -19.33 -19.91
C PRO A 261 -25.74 -17.86 -19.77
N LEU A 262 -25.66 -17.16 -20.91
CA LEU A 262 -26.17 -15.83 -21.16
C LEU A 262 -27.69 -15.80 -20.92
N ILE A 263 -28.19 -14.85 -20.12
CA ILE A 263 -29.63 -14.63 -19.95
C ILE A 263 -30.14 -13.78 -21.13
N GLU A 264 -30.95 -14.38 -22.00
CA GLU A 264 -31.94 -13.64 -22.79
C GLU A 264 -33.31 -13.77 -22.11
N ALA A 265 -34.00 -12.64 -21.99
CA ALA A 265 -35.34 -12.52 -21.44
C ALA A 265 -36.40 -12.96 -22.46
N ILE A 266 -37.52 -13.53 -21.99
CA ILE A 266 -38.92 -13.22 -22.38
C ILE A 266 -39.93 -14.03 -21.53
N ASP A 267 -41.07 -13.39 -21.31
CA ASP A 267 -42.26 -13.65 -20.48
C ASP A 267 -43.01 -15.00 -20.55
N ASN A 268 -43.60 -15.34 -19.40
CA ASN A 268 -44.94 -15.92 -19.10
C ASN A 268 -45.54 -17.07 -19.95
N LYS A 269 -45.74 -18.27 -19.36
CA LYS A 269 -47.04 -18.88 -18.94
C LYS A 269 -46.92 -20.38 -18.56
N SER A 270 -47.92 -20.79 -17.77
CA SER A 270 -48.36 -22.05 -17.16
C SER A 270 -48.03 -23.45 -17.74
N ASP A 271 -48.11 -24.41 -16.80
CA ASP A 271 -48.59 -25.81 -16.86
C ASP A 271 -47.65 -27.01 -17.09
N ASP A 272 -47.73 -27.91 -16.09
CA ASP A 272 -47.81 -29.38 -16.07
C ASP A 272 -46.69 -30.31 -16.60
N LEU A 273 -46.15 -31.08 -15.63
CA LEU A 273 -46.07 -32.55 -15.54
C LEU A 273 -45.50 -33.41 -16.70
N TYR A 274 -44.40 -34.11 -16.37
CA TYR A 274 -44.09 -35.56 -16.52
C TYR A 274 -42.61 -35.84 -16.92
N SER A 275 -41.90 -36.53 -16.01
CA SER A 275 -41.17 -37.81 -16.18
C SER A 275 -40.74 -38.22 -17.61
N GLN A 276 -39.56 -38.74 -17.93
CA GLN A 276 -38.67 -39.69 -17.21
C GLN A 276 -37.38 -39.95 -18.08
N PRO A 277 -36.47 -40.90 -17.77
CA PRO A 277 -35.00 -40.74 -17.90
C PRO A 277 -34.37 -41.59 -19.02
N ILE A 278 -33.05 -41.42 -19.25
CA ILE A 278 -32.25 -42.46 -19.91
C ILE A 278 -31.03 -42.82 -19.06
N LEU A 279 -31.00 -44.12 -18.79
CA LEU A 279 -30.05 -44.97 -18.09
C LEU A 279 -28.97 -45.47 -19.06
N ASN A 280 -27.85 -45.96 -18.48
CA ASN A 280 -26.87 -46.94 -19.00
C ASN A 280 -25.53 -46.37 -19.50
N ASN A 281 -24.36 -46.95 -19.18
CA ASN A 281 -24.00 -47.96 -18.18
C ASN A 281 -22.46 -48.06 -18.09
N ASP A 282 -21.99 -48.46 -16.89
CA ASP A 282 -20.86 -49.34 -16.56
C ASP A 282 -19.39 -49.11 -17.01
N LYS A 283 -18.56 -48.83 -15.98
CA LYS A 283 -17.34 -49.54 -15.48
C LYS A 283 -16.17 -49.83 -16.43
N THR A 284 -14.95 -49.55 -15.95
CA THR A 284 -14.01 -50.55 -15.33
C THR A 284 -12.64 -49.91 -15.02
N GLY A 285 -12.04 -50.21 -13.86
CA GLY A 285 -10.57 -50.26 -13.71
C GLY A 285 -9.96 -49.51 -12.52
N ASN A 286 -9.71 -50.23 -11.43
CA ASN A 286 -8.93 -49.81 -10.25
C ASN A 286 -7.51 -49.30 -10.61
N SER A 287 -7.00 -48.28 -9.90
CA SER A 287 -5.74 -48.43 -9.13
C SER A 287 -5.44 -47.25 -8.19
N ILE A 288 -5.22 -47.60 -6.92
CA ILE A 288 -4.23 -47.03 -5.98
C ILE A 288 -4.53 -45.65 -5.36
N SER A 289 -4.99 -45.75 -4.12
CA SER A 289 -4.88 -44.76 -3.04
C SER A 289 -3.48 -44.15 -2.92
N ARG A 290 -3.43 -42.82 -2.91
CA ARG A 290 -2.41 -42.04 -2.20
C ARG A 290 -3.10 -41.10 -1.22
N THR A 291 -3.29 -41.59 0.00
CA THR A 291 -3.52 -40.77 1.17
C THR A 291 -2.27 -39.91 1.40
N VAL A 292 -2.39 -38.60 1.18
CA VAL A 292 -1.44 -37.63 1.72
C VAL A 292 -2.19 -36.87 2.80
N SER A 293 -1.79 -37.06 4.06
CA SER A 293 -2.25 -36.20 5.16
C SER A 293 -1.74 -34.79 4.91
N THR A 294 -2.59 -33.94 4.34
CA THR A 294 -2.38 -32.51 4.38
C THR A 294 -2.70 -32.08 5.81
N THR A 295 -1.66 -31.92 6.62
CA THR A 295 -1.75 -31.18 7.88
C THR A 295 -2.23 -29.78 7.53
N VAL A 296 -3.51 -29.50 7.74
CA VAL A 296 -4.08 -28.16 7.75
C VAL A 296 -3.48 -27.46 8.97
N GLY A 297 -2.30 -26.88 8.79
CA GLY A 297 -1.80 -25.87 9.70
C GLY A 297 -2.70 -24.66 9.53
N THR A 298 -3.60 -24.43 10.48
CA THR A 298 -4.24 -23.14 10.68
C THR A 298 -3.13 -22.13 10.97
N VAL A 299 -2.62 -21.48 9.93
CA VAL A 299 -1.87 -20.24 10.08
C VAL A 299 -2.88 -19.18 10.47
N ALA A 300 -3.18 -19.11 11.77
CA ALA A 300 -3.81 -17.95 12.38
C ALA A 300 -2.78 -16.82 12.46
N GLY A 301 -2.38 -16.32 11.28
CA GLY A 301 -1.66 -15.06 11.14
C GLY A 301 -2.69 -13.94 11.17
N ALA A 302 -3.24 -13.64 12.36
CA ALA A 302 -3.96 -12.39 12.56
C ALA A 302 -2.96 -11.25 12.37
N SER A 303 -2.84 -10.78 11.13
CA SER A 303 -2.14 -9.53 10.81
C SER A 303 -2.72 -8.44 11.69
N SER A 304 -1.85 -7.64 12.31
CA SER A 304 -2.21 -6.51 13.18
C SER A 304 -3.22 -5.55 12.54
N ILE A 305 -3.33 -5.56 11.21
CA ILE A 305 -4.31 -4.80 10.43
C ILE A 305 -5.74 -5.33 10.67
N ILE A 306 -5.95 -6.65 10.74
CA ILE A 306 -7.28 -7.25 11.01
C ILE A 306 -7.69 -7.02 12.48
N ALA A 307 -6.75 -7.04 13.41
CA ALA A 307 -7.02 -6.71 14.81
C ALA A 307 -7.45 -5.24 15.01
N LEU A 308 -6.85 -4.31 14.25
CA LEU A 308 -7.30 -2.91 14.19
C LEU A 308 -8.69 -2.79 13.55
N LEU A 309 -8.97 -3.54 12.47
CA LEU A 309 -10.30 -3.59 11.84
C LEU A 309 -11.39 -4.08 12.82
N TYR A 310 -11.09 -5.05 13.69
CA TYR A 310 -12.04 -5.56 14.68
C TYR A 310 -12.28 -4.58 15.85
N LYS A 311 -11.22 -3.88 16.30
CA LYS A 311 -11.33 -2.92 17.41
C LYS A 311 -12.17 -1.69 17.07
N VAL A 312 -12.18 -1.27 15.80
CA VAL A 312 -13.06 -0.19 15.32
C VAL A 312 -14.53 -0.62 15.33
N ILE A 313 -14.85 -1.87 14.95
CA ILE A 313 -16.23 -2.39 14.93
C ILE A 313 -16.86 -2.36 16.34
N GLN A 314 -16.08 -2.61 17.39
CA GLN A 314 -16.55 -2.61 18.78
C GLN A 314 -16.88 -1.21 19.32
N ASN A 315 -16.28 -0.14 18.79
CA ASN A 315 -16.51 1.22 19.28
C ASN A 315 -17.72 1.92 18.62
N PHE A 316 -18.40 1.26 17.67
CA PHE A 316 -19.52 1.81 16.89
C PHE A 316 -20.80 0.95 16.96
N ILE A 317 -20.89 0.02 17.91
CA ILE A 317 -22.13 -0.69 18.30
C ILE A 317 -22.54 -0.19 19.69
#